data_AF-H6BD24-F1
#
_entry.id   AF-H6BD24-F1
#
_cell.length_a   1.000
_cell.length_b   1.000
_cell.length_c   1.000
_cell.angle_alpha   90.00
_cell.angle_beta   90.00
_cell.angle_gamma   90.00
#
_symmetry.space_group_name_H-M   'P 1'
#
loop_
_entity.id
_entity.type
_entity.pdbx_description
1 polymer ?
#
loop_
_entity_poly.entity_id
_entity_poly.type
_entity_poly.pdbx_seq_one_letter_code
_entity_poly.pdbx_strand_id
1 'polypeptide(L)' 'LISQLAAKARSTVRDIDPSNDPTFLRIRSKKHEIMVAPDKEYLLICIQFPHD' A
#
# COMPACT_ATOMS: atom_id res chain seq x y z
N LEU A 1 -5.73 7.58 8.00
CA LEU A 1 -4.28 7.82 7.76
C LEU A 1 -3.68 6.83 6.77
N ILE A 2 -3.67 5.51 7.03
CA ILE A 2 -3.12 4.51 6.09
C ILE A 2 -3.85 4.50 4.73
N SER A 3 -5.18 4.62 4.75
CA SER A 3 -5.99 4.74 3.51
C SER A 3 -5.62 5.96 2.66
N GLN A 4 -5.34 7.11 3.29
CA GLN A 4 -4.91 8.33 2.59
C GLN A 4 -3.50 8.18 2.01
N LEU A 5 -2.60 7.51 2.75
CA LEU A 5 -1.26 7.20 2.25
C LEU A 5 -1.32 6.28 1.02
N ALA A 6 -2.14 5.23 1.07
CA ALA A 6 -2.35 4.32 -0.05
C ALA A 6 -2.96 5.03 -1.27
N ALA A 7 -3.96 5.88 -1.06
CA ALA A 7 -4.56 6.68 -2.13
C ALA A 7 -3.54 7.64 -2.78
N LYS A 8 -2.70 8.30 -1.96
CA LYS A 8 -1.67 9.20 -2.46
C LYS A 8 -0.56 8.46 -3.21
N ALA A 9 -0.11 7.31 -2.70
CA ALA A 9 0.84 6.44 -3.38
C ALA A 9 0.31 5.97 -4.73
N ARG A 10 -0.98 5.58 -4.80
CA ARG A 10 -1.63 5.23 -6.06
C ARG A 10 -1.66 6.39 -7.05
N SER A 11 -1.99 7.60 -6.60
CA SER A 11 -1.96 8.80 -7.45
C SER A 11 -0.55 9.03 -8.02
N THR A 12 0.48 9.00 -7.17
CA THR A 12 1.87 9.22 -7.60
C THR A 12 2.36 8.17 -8.60
N VAL A 13 2.02 6.89 -8.41
CA VAL A 13 2.37 5.84 -9.38
C VAL A 13 1.66 6.10 -10.71
N ARG A 14 0.38 6.46 -10.68
CA ARG A 14 -0.41 6.77 -11.88
C ARG A 14 0.07 8.03 -12.62
N ASP A 15 0.59 9.01 -11.89
CA ASP A 15 1.18 10.23 -12.46
C ASP A 15 2.49 9.91 -13.22
N ILE A 16 3.23 8.88 -12.80
CA ILE A 16 4.46 8.41 -13.47
C ILE A 16 4.13 7.51 -14.66
N ASP A 17 3.24 6.54 -14.45
CA ASP A 17 2.80 5.59 -15.47
C ASP A 17 1.30 5.28 -15.27
N PRO A 18 0.40 5.82 -16.12
CA PRO A 18 -1.03 5.59 -15.99
C PRO A 18 -1.46 4.16 -16.35
N SER A 19 -0.57 3.33 -16.91
CA SER A 19 -0.84 1.90 -17.19
C SER A 19 -0.56 0.98 -15.99
N ASN A 20 0.15 1.49 -14.96
CA ASN A 20 0.45 0.75 -13.75
C ASN A 20 -0.58 1.06 -12.66
N ASP A 21 -1.44 0.09 -12.35
CA ASP A 21 -2.34 0.17 -11.19
C ASP A 21 -1.71 -0.63 -10.03
N PRO A 22 -1.27 0.03 -8.94
CA PRO A 22 -0.59 -0.65 -7.84
C PRO A 22 -1.56 -1.57 -7.09
N THR A 23 -1.36 -2.88 -7.27
CA THR A 23 -2.13 -3.96 -6.64
C THR A 23 -1.70 -4.24 -5.20
N PHE A 24 -0.51 -3.78 -4.79
CA PHE A 24 0.02 -4.06 -3.46
C PHE A 24 1.00 -3.00 -2.97
N LEU A 25 0.78 -2.49 -1.75
CA LEU A 25 1.67 -1.56 -1.08
C LEU A 25 2.23 -2.22 0.19
N ARG A 26 3.54 -2.46 0.23
CA ARG A 26 4.24 -3.03 1.39
C ARG A 26 5.15 -1.97 2.00
N ILE A 27 4.93 -1.66 3.27
CA ILE A 27 5.72 -0.70 4.05
C ILE A 27 6.41 -1.48 5.17
N ARG A 28 7.72 -1.69 5.04
CA ARG A 28 8.53 -2.31 6.10
C ARG A 28 9.17 -1.23 6.95
N SER A 29 8.98 -1.32 8.26
CA SER A 29 9.73 -0.58 9.28
C SER A 29 10.53 -1.55 10.13
N LYS A 30 11.42 -1.05 10.99
CA LYS A 30 12.22 -1.89 11.89
C LYS A 30 11.37 -2.70 12.90
N LYS A 31 10.17 -2.23 13.23
CA LYS A 31 9.30 -2.85 14.25
C LYS A 31 8.03 -3.48 13.69
N HIS A 32 7.57 -3.00 12.55
CA HIS A 32 6.31 -3.40 11.93
C HIS A 32 6.45 -3.48 10.42
N GLU A 33 5.75 -4.43 9.84
CA GLU A 33 5.52 -4.53 8.41
C GLU A 33 4.04 -4.34 8.14
N ILE A 34 3.70 -3.36 7.32
CA ILE A 34 2.32 -3.04 6.95
C ILE A 34 2.15 -3.37 5.47
N MET A 35 1.21 -4.25 5.18
CA MET A 35 0.84 -4.63 3.82
C MET A 35 -0.57 -4.13 3.55
N VAL A 36 -0.74 -3.40 2.46
CA VAL A 36 -2.02 -2.81 2.05
C VAL A 36 -2.33 -3.30 0.65
N ALA A 37 -3.46 -3.99 0.49
CA ALA A 37 -3.97 -4.44 -0.80
C ALA A 37 -5.32 -3.74 -1.05
N PRO A 38 -5.37 -2.73 -1.94
CA PRO A 38 -6.63 -2.13 -2.37
C PRO A 38 -7.36 -3.05 -3.37
N ASP A 39 -8.60 -3.42 -3.07
CA ASP A 39 -9.55 -4.03 -4.01
C ASP A 39 -10.70 -3.03 -4.29
N LYS A 40 -11.57 -3.35 -5.27
CA LYS A 40 -12.61 -2.44 -5.79
C LYS A 40 -13.51 -1.84 -4.71
N GLU A 41 -13.86 -2.63 -3.70
CA GLU A 41 -14.78 -2.22 -2.63
C GLU A 41 -14.14 -2.22 -1.24
N TYR A 42 -13.01 -2.93 -1.07
CA TYR A 42 -12.41 -3.16 0.23
C TYR A 42 -10.91 -2.87 0.20
N LEU A 43 -10.41 -2.34 1.30
CA LEU A 43 -8.99 -2.13 1.52
C LEU A 43 -8.51 -3.14 2.56
N LEU A 44 -7.75 -4.14 2.14
CA LEU A 44 -7.13 -5.09 3.06
C LEU A 44 -5.87 -4.45 3.66
N ILE A 45 -5.80 -4.37 4.99
CA ILE A 45 -4.60 -3.93 5.72
C ILE A 45 -4.16 -5.07 6.63
N CYS A 46 -2.95 -5.58 6.41
CA CYS A 46 -2.29 -6.54 7.29
C CYS A 46 -1.13 -5.85 8.02
N ILE A 47 -1.06 -6.04 9.33
CA ILE A 47 0.06 -5.59 10.16
C ILE A 47 0.78 -6.84 10.67
N GLN A 48 2.06 -6.95 10.36
CA GLN A 48 2.91 -8.07 10.72
C GLN A 48 4.11 -7.57 11.51
N PHE A 49 4.74 -8.48 12.27
CA PHE A 49 6.08 -8.24 12.79
C PHE A 49 7.08 -8.51 11.67
N PRO A 50 8.06 -7.62 11.44
CA PRO A 50 9.07 -7.84 10.43
C PRO A 50 9.91 -9.04 10.88
N HIS A 51 9.90 -10.11 10.08
CA HIS A 51 10.87 -11.19 10.23
C HIS A 51 12.23 -10.69 9.72
N ASP A 52 13.28 -10.89 10.51
CA ASP A 52 14.67 -10.71 10.07
C ASP A 52 15.09 -11.88 9.16
#